data_AF-A0A3B8I5I9-F1
#
_entry.id   AF-A0A3B8I5I9-F1
#
_cell.length_a   1.000
_cell.length_b   1.000
_cell.length_c   1.000
_cell.angle_alpha   90.00
_cell.angle_beta   90.00
_cell.angle_gamma   90.00
#
_symmetry.space_group_name_H-M   'P 1'
#
loop_
_entity.id
_entity.type
_entity.pdbx_description
1 polymer ?
#
loop_
_entity_poly.entity_id
_entity_poly.type
_entity_poly.pdbx_seq_one_letter_code
_entity_poly.pdbx_strand_id
1 'polypeptide(L)'
;MKLLPIRKKPQDKPGQNSKPNSKDRTGDNLREALSRCGLFPPRNWHEIANKLSKHDDVVLGLDTNVLRNAFVTAQLLPSLSLVEPKKYVHTPNWILLVVPGTTMFELEEAANARTEGGQLNYTGRAGFRALQEILTLSENVDISGLSLLIAGEADPVLDAKSELKSISKGIEALNNNSRGHHSYKVYKSSSGDMTIRSQFKNMLRQLDFHKGAYFITADKTNAALALAEGLQPIFVGSPEYPRLNQEICLEEQSPIQQFSLGKLLYELAVAFGDFRITTKDKSFSFALEADKKGESLHNWLHKKLRIHNSDLNKLVNQYRGRFDLKKAVSLYQSLTKDFETVDWLAELTHAFEEEVEDFINEEEMI
;
A
#
# COMPACT_ATOMS: atom_id res chain seq x y z
N MET A 1 24.52 -2.73 4.24
CA MET A 1 23.55 -2.13 5.18
C MET A 1 22.91 -3.28 5.95
N LYS A 2 22.93 -3.29 7.28
CA LYS A 2 22.24 -4.34 8.06
C LYS A 2 20.95 -3.74 8.63
N LEU A 3 19.81 -4.25 8.18
CA LEU A 3 18.50 -3.91 8.71
C LEU A 3 18.22 -4.84 9.89
N LEU A 4 18.02 -4.28 11.08
CA LEU A 4 17.66 -5.04 12.26
C LEU A 4 16.32 -4.51 12.79
N PRO A 5 15.27 -5.36 12.91
CA PRO A 5 14.03 -4.94 13.55
C PRO A 5 14.27 -4.64 15.03
N ILE A 6 13.64 -3.60 15.55
CA ILE A 6 13.74 -3.22 16.97
C ILE A 6 12.97 -4.27 17.79
N ARG A 7 13.71 -5.14 18.49
CA ARG A 7 13.13 -6.04 19.50
C ARG A 7 12.70 -5.21 20.71
N LYS A 8 11.39 -5.04 20.94
CA LYS A 8 10.88 -4.78 22.30
C LYS A 8 11.16 -6.04 23.14
N LYS A 9 11.78 -5.87 24.32
CA LYS A 9 12.03 -6.98 25.26
C LYS A 9 10.69 -7.67 25.58
N PRO A 10 10.58 -9.00 25.45
CA PRO A 10 9.46 -9.72 26.05
C PRO A 10 9.64 -9.72 27.57
N GLN A 11 8.61 -9.33 28.32
CA GLN A 11 8.49 -9.76 29.70
C GLN A 11 8.00 -11.21 29.66
N ASP A 12 8.84 -12.11 30.15
CA ASP A 12 8.59 -13.55 30.13
C ASP A 12 7.44 -13.94 31.06
N LYS A 13 6.49 -14.72 30.53
CA LYS A 13 5.76 -15.76 31.29
C LYS A 13 5.72 -17.03 30.43
N PRO A 14 6.13 -18.20 30.97
CA PRO A 14 6.20 -19.43 30.20
C PRO A 14 4.83 -20.11 30.18
N GLY A 15 4.36 -20.47 28.99
CA GLY A 15 3.20 -21.33 28.82
C GLY A 15 2.52 -21.17 27.47
N GLN A 16 2.54 -22.26 26.70
CA GLN A 16 1.67 -22.58 25.55
C GLN A 16 2.11 -22.17 24.14
N ASN A 17 2.43 -23.24 23.39
CA ASN A 17 2.12 -23.55 21.99
C ASN A 17 2.61 -22.59 20.89
N SER A 18 3.56 -23.14 20.12
CA SER A 18 4.15 -22.71 18.85
C SER A 18 3.37 -21.65 18.06
N LYS A 19 3.67 -20.38 18.33
CA LYS A 19 3.47 -19.28 17.37
C LYS A 19 4.35 -19.56 16.14
N PRO A 20 3.91 -19.22 14.91
CA PRO A 20 4.76 -19.32 13.73
C PRO A 20 6.06 -18.56 14.00
N ASN A 21 7.19 -19.21 13.70
CA ASN A 21 8.52 -18.76 14.06
C ASN A 21 8.68 -17.28 13.67
N SER A 22 8.98 -16.40 14.63
CA SER A 22 9.07 -14.95 14.38
C SER A 22 10.09 -14.58 13.29
N LYS A 23 11.01 -15.50 12.98
CA LYS A 23 11.99 -15.39 11.90
C LYS A 23 11.36 -15.47 10.50
N ASP A 24 10.36 -16.31 10.29
CA ASP A 24 9.74 -16.49 8.97
C ASP A 24 8.96 -15.23 8.57
N ARG A 25 8.21 -14.65 9.51
CA ARG A 25 7.49 -13.37 9.30
C ARG A 25 8.40 -12.19 8.97
N THR A 26 9.61 -12.17 9.51
CA THR A 26 10.57 -11.09 9.23
C THR A 26 11.07 -11.17 7.78
N GLY A 27 11.31 -12.40 7.31
CA GLY A 27 11.71 -12.65 5.92
C GLY A 27 10.61 -12.28 4.94
N ASP A 28 9.38 -12.68 5.22
CA ASP A 28 8.23 -12.37 4.35
C ASP A 28 7.93 -10.87 4.28
N ASN A 29 7.97 -10.16 5.41
CA ASN A 29 7.81 -8.70 5.42
C ASN A 29 8.90 -7.97 4.61
N LEU A 30 10.15 -8.44 4.68
CA LEU A 30 11.25 -7.88 3.89
C LEU A 30 11.00 -8.14 2.40
N ARG A 31 10.63 -9.37 2.05
CA ARG A 31 10.32 -9.78 0.67
C ARG A 31 9.25 -8.92 0.04
N GLU A 32 8.17 -8.65 0.77
CA GLU A 32 7.12 -7.78 0.31
C GLU A 32 7.57 -6.31 0.17
N ALA A 33 8.35 -5.78 1.12
CA ALA A 33 8.89 -4.43 1.01
C ALA A 33 9.76 -4.27 -0.26
N LEU A 34 10.62 -5.25 -0.54
CA LEU A 34 11.46 -5.25 -1.73
C LEU A 34 10.63 -5.41 -3.02
N SER A 35 9.56 -6.21 -2.98
CA SER A 35 8.60 -6.33 -4.07
C SER A 35 7.89 -5.00 -4.36
N ARG A 36 7.33 -4.34 -3.34
CA ARG A 36 6.67 -3.02 -3.46
C ARG A 36 7.63 -1.90 -3.89
N CYS A 37 8.92 -2.05 -3.58
CA CYS A 37 9.94 -1.14 -4.08
C CYS A 37 10.15 -1.26 -5.60
N GLY A 38 9.82 -2.41 -6.19
CA GLY A 38 10.10 -2.77 -7.58
C GLY A 38 11.44 -3.49 -7.77
N LEU A 39 12.10 -3.90 -6.67
CA LEU A 39 13.42 -4.52 -6.74
C LEU A 39 13.37 -5.93 -7.31
N PHE A 40 12.34 -6.69 -6.94
CA PHE A 40 12.12 -8.07 -7.39
C PHE A 40 10.76 -8.15 -8.10
N PRO A 41 10.74 -8.16 -9.45
CA PRO A 41 9.51 -8.37 -10.20
C PRO A 41 8.98 -9.81 -10.04
N PRO A 42 7.72 -10.08 -10.39
CA PRO A 42 7.15 -11.42 -10.40
C PRO A 42 7.93 -12.31 -11.36
N ARG A 43 8.04 -13.61 -11.07
CA ARG A 43 8.69 -14.58 -11.98
C ARG A 43 8.14 -14.54 -13.40
N ASN A 44 6.84 -14.30 -13.52
CA ASN A 44 6.11 -14.30 -14.78
C ASN A 44 5.82 -12.88 -15.29
N TRP A 45 6.59 -11.86 -14.89
CA TRP A 45 6.36 -10.47 -15.30
C TRP A 45 6.30 -10.30 -16.83
N HIS A 46 7.17 -11.00 -17.55
CA HIS A 46 7.25 -10.93 -19.01
C HIS A 46 6.03 -11.57 -19.68
N GLU A 47 5.52 -12.68 -19.13
CA GLU A 47 4.29 -13.32 -19.61
C GLU A 47 3.06 -12.44 -19.37
N ILE A 48 3.01 -11.77 -18.20
CA ILE A 48 1.94 -10.82 -17.85
C ILE A 48 1.96 -9.67 -18.85
N ALA A 49 3.11 -9.02 -19.03
CA ALA A 49 3.23 -7.88 -19.95
C ALA A 49 2.89 -8.29 -21.39
N ASN A 50 3.47 -9.37 -21.91
CA ASN A 50 3.14 -9.88 -23.25
C ASN A 50 1.66 -10.22 -23.43
N LYS A 51 0.99 -10.75 -22.40
CA LYS A 51 -0.43 -11.08 -22.46
C LYS A 51 -1.29 -9.82 -22.58
N LEU A 52 -0.92 -8.76 -21.86
CA LEU A 52 -1.62 -7.48 -21.90
C LEU A 52 -1.35 -6.73 -23.21
N SER A 53 -0.11 -6.74 -23.69
CA SER A 53 0.31 -6.11 -24.95
C SER A 53 -0.31 -6.73 -26.22
N LYS A 54 -1.10 -7.81 -26.10
CA LYS A 54 -1.89 -8.35 -27.22
C LYS A 54 -3.08 -7.48 -27.61
N HIS A 55 -3.49 -6.58 -26.73
CA HIS A 55 -4.64 -5.69 -26.95
C HIS A 55 -4.21 -4.24 -26.76
N ASP A 56 -4.81 -3.34 -27.54
CA ASP A 56 -4.59 -1.90 -27.42
C ASP A 56 -5.35 -1.34 -26.21
N ASP A 57 -6.56 -1.85 -25.96
CA ASP A 57 -7.42 -1.48 -24.84
C ASP A 57 -7.56 -2.66 -23.88
N VAL A 58 -7.35 -2.40 -22.60
CA VAL A 58 -7.33 -3.43 -21.57
C VAL A 58 -8.15 -3.00 -20.36
N VAL A 59 -8.98 -3.91 -19.84
CA VAL A 59 -9.73 -3.72 -18.59
C VAL A 59 -9.20 -4.69 -17.54
N LEU A 60 -8.76 -4.17 -16.39
CA LEU A 60 -8.12 -4.95 -15.33
C LEU A 60 -8.93 -4.92 -14.04
N GLY A 61 -9.53 -6.04 -13.66
CA GLY A 61 -10.13 -6.23 -12.35
C GLY A 61 -9.05 -6.51 -11.29
N LEU A 62 -9.02 -5.71 -10.23
CA LEU A 62 -7.98 -5.76 -9.20
C LEU A 62 -8.48 -6.42 -7.91
N ASP A 63 -7.79 -7.47 -7.49
CA ASP A 63 -7.95 -8.11 -6.18
C ASP A 63 -7.22 -7.30 -5.08
N THR A 64 -7.70 -7.39 -3.83
CA THR A 64 -7.15 -6.73 -2.64
C THR A 64 -5.65 -6.95 -2.47
N ASN A 65 -5.18 -8.18 -2.70
CA ASN A 65 -3.76 -8.50 -2.54
C ASN A 65 -2.86 -7.86 -3.59
N VAL A 66 -3.39 -7.56 -4.79
CA VAL A 66 -2.65 -6.88 -5.84
C VAL A 66 -2.36 -5.45 -5.42
N LEU A 67 -3.36 -4.77 -4.86
CA LEU A 67 -3.26 -3.41 -4.34
C LEU A 67 -2.40 -3.31 -3.07
N ARG A 68 -2.55 -4.27 -2.14
CA ARG A 68 -1.70 -4.35 -0.94
C ARG A 68 -0.22 -4.55 -1.25
N ASN A 69 0.08 -5.18 -2.38
CA ASN A 69 1.44 -5.40 -2.84
C ASN A 69 1.96 -4.30 -3.78
N ALA A 70 1.24 -3.19 -3.92
CA ALA A 70 1.62 -2.08 -4.78
C ALA A 70 1.96 -2.52 -6.22
N PHE A 71 1.34 -3.61 -6.71
CA PHE A 71 1.81 -4.32 -7.89
C PHE A 71 1.72 -3.46 -9.15
N VAL A 72 0.64 -2.69 -9.27
CA VAL A 72 0.32 -1.93 -10.48
C VAL A 72 1.40 -0.86 -10.71
N THR A 73 1.63 -0.03 -9.69
CA THR A 73 2.57 1.08 -9.74
C THR A 73 4.03 0.63 -9.69
N ALA A 74 4.34 -0.42 -8.92
CA ALA A 74 5.72 -0.84 -8.72
C ALA A 74 6.27 -1.77 -9.81
N GLN A 75 5.40 -2.52 -10.48
CA GLN A 75 5.84 -3.63 -11.34
C GLN A 75 5.09 -3.68 -12.67
N LEU A 76 3.76 -3.58 -12.68
CA LEU A 76 2.97 -3.75 -13.90
C LEU A 76 3.26 -2.67 -14.94
N LEU A 77 3.07 -1.40 -14.59
CA LEU A 77 3.25 -0.29 -15.53
C LEU A 77 4.70 -0.18 -16.02
N PRO A 78 5.73 -0.29 -15.16
CA PRO A 78 7.12 -0.37 -15.63
C PRO A 78 7.40 -1.58 -16.52
N SER A 79 6.70 -2.71 -16.34
CA SER A 79 6.90 -3.88 -17.20
C SER A 79 6.32 -3.67 -18.60
N LEU A 80 5.22 -2.93 -18.73
CA LEU A 80 4.58 -2.64 -20.03
C LEU A 80 5.44 -1.72 -20.90
N SER A 81 6.16 -0.76 -20.31
CA SER A 81 7.07 0.10 -21.07
C SER A 81 8.30 -0.63 -21.62
N LEU A 82 8.61 -1.82 -21.08
CA LEU A 82 9.74 -2.63 -21.54
C LEU A 82 9.36 -3.65 -22.61
N VAL A 83 8.07 -3.90 -22.82
CA VAL A 83 7.59 -4.87 -23.81
C VAL A 83 7.16 -4.13 -25.07
N GLU A 84 7.80 -4.50 -26.17
CA GLU A 84 7.50 -4.02 -27.51
C GLU A 84 7.00 -5.20 -28.36
N PRO A 85 5.67 -5.43 -28.48
CA PRO A 85 5.14 -6.47 -29.37
C PRO A 85 5.52 -6.24 -30.84
N LYS A 86 5.71 -4.98 -31.23
CA LYS A 86 6.31 -4.59 -32.51
C LYS A 86 7.34 -3.50 -32.23
N LYS A 87 8.37 -3.43 -33.07
CA LYS A 87 9.45 -2.44 -32.94
C LYS A 87 8.87 -1.03 -32.77
N TYR A 88 9.20 -0.37 -31.66
CA TYR A 88 8.72 0.98 -31.29
C TYR A 88 7.21 1.13 -31.04
N VAL A 89 6.49 0.03 -30.82
CA VAL A 89 5.07 0.06 -30.46
C VAL A 89 4.92 -0.50 -29.06
N HIS A 90 4.53 0.34 -28.12
CA HIS A 90 4.13 -0.06 -26.78
C HIS A 90 2.61 -0.22 -26.74
N THR A 91 2.15 -1.35 -26.23
CA THR A 91 0.74 -1.60 -25.94
C THR A 91 0.64 -2.21 -24.54
N PRO A 92 -0.49 -2.02 -23.85
CA PRO A 92 -1.71 -1.33 -24.26
C PRO A 92 -1.59 0.20 -24.30
N ASN A 93 -2.42 0.84 -25.12
CA ASN A 93 -2.58 2.29 -25.20
C ASN A 93 -3.54 2.81 -24.12
N TRP A 94 -4.59 2.04 -23.81
CA TRP A 94 -5.56 2.40 -22.78
C TRP A 94 -5.75 1.25 -21.78
N ILE A 95 -5.70 1.59 -20.50
CA ILE A 95 -5.87 0.67 -19.38
C ILE A 95 -6.95 1.22 -18.45
N LEU A 96 -8.06 0.50 -18.34
CA LEU A 96 -9.05 0.72 -17.29
C LEU A 96 -8.78 -0.21 -16.11
N LEU A 97 -8.36 0.35 -14.99
CA LEU A 97 -8.27 -0.33 -13.72
C LEU A 97 -9.62 -0.31 -13.02
N VAL A 98 -10.04 -1.48 -12.55
CA VAL A 98 -11.33 -1.67 -11.91
C VAL A 98 -11.07 -2.18 -10.51
N VAL A 99 -11.47 -1.41 -9.51
CA VAL A 99 -11.42 -1.80 -8.11
C VAL A 99 -12.85 -2.17 -7.67
N PRO A 100 -13.16 -3.46 -7.47
CA PRO A 100 -14.46 -3.86 -6.94
C PRO A 100 -14.78 -3.19 -5.60
N GLY A 101 -16.04 -2.83 -5.34
CA GLY A 101 -16.48 -2.24 -4.08
C GLY A 101 -16.13 -3.11 -2.86
N THR A 102 -16.19 -4.44 -3.01
CA THR A 102 -15.72 -5.37 -1.96
C THR A 102 -14.23 -5.26 -1.68
N THR A 103 -13.41 -4.99 -2.70
CA THR A 103 -11.97 -4.74 -2.51
C THR A 103 -11.76 -3.50 -1.66
N MET A 104 -12.53 -2.43 -1.90
CA MET A 104 -12.48 -1.22 -1.07
C MET A 104 -12.87 -1.50 0.39
N PHE A 105 -13.91 -2.28 0.61
CA PHE A 105 -14.35 -2.70 1.95
C PHE A 105 -13.25 -3.49 2.69
N GLU A 106 -12.61 -4.46 2.03
CA GLU A 106 -11.50 -5.21 2.63
C GLU A 106 -10.29 -4.30 2.96
N LEU A 107 -10.02 -3.30 2.12
CA LEU A 107 -8.98 -2.31 2.37
C LEU A 107 -9.32 -1.39 3.54
N GLU A 108 -10.59 -1.05 3.74
CA GLU A 108 -11.05 -0.29 4.90
C GLU A 108 -10.91 -1.10 6.21
N GLU A 109 -11.37 -2.36 6.24
CA GLU A 109 -11.16 -3.24 7.41
C GLU A 109 -9.66 -3.39 7.71
N ALA A 110 -8.85 -3.54 6.65
CA ALA A 110 -7.40 -3.61 6.80
C ALA A 110 -6.83 -2.29 7.35
N ALA A 111 -7.18 -1.14 6.77
CA ALA A 111 -6.69 0.18 7.16
C ALA A 111 -7.09 0.55 8.59
N ASN A 112 -8.18 -0.01 9.13
CA ASN A 112 -8.60 0.17 10.53
C ASN A 112 -7.84 -0.72 11.53
N ALA A 113 -6.99 -1.64 11.07
CA ALA A 113 -6.26 -2.55 11.94
C ALA A 113 -5.15 -1.83 12.76
N ARG A 114 -5.41 -1.64 14.06
CA ARG A 114 -4.47 -1.04 15.03
C ARG A 114 -3.87 -2.09 15.98
N THR A 115 -2.79 -1.71 16.64
CA THR A 115 -2.22 -2.36 17.84
C THR A 115 -2.91 -1.84 19.10
N GLU A 116 -2.72 -2.51 20.24
CA GLU A 116 -3.27 -2.06 21.54
C GLU A 116 -2.82 -0.63 21.92
N GLY A 117 -1.66 -0.18 21.42
CA GLY A 117 -1.16 1.19 21.62
C GLY A 117 -1.78 2.24 20.70
N GLY A 118 -2.70 1.86 19.81
CA GLY A 118 -3.36 2.77 18.86
C GLY A 118 -2.55 3.09 17.60
N GLN A 119 -1.37 2.50 17.42
CA GLN A 119 -0.57 2.59 16.18
C GLN A 119 -1.04 1.55 15.17
N LEU A 120 -0.88 1.83 13.87
CA LEU A 120 -1.14 0.88 12.79
C LEU A 120 -0.29 -0.38 12.93
N ASN A 121 -0.93 -1.54 12.89
CA ASN A 121 -0.21 -2.80 12.74
C ASN A 121 0.20 -3.00 11.26
N TYR A 122 0.92 -4.09 10.95
CA TYR A 122 1.35 -4.35 9.56
C TYR A 122 0.16 -4.38 8.57
N THR A 123 -0.96 -5.01 8.94
CA THR A 123 -2.18 -5.03 8.10
C THR A 123 -2.74 -3.64 7.89
N GLY A 124 -2.76 -2.81 8.94
CA GLY A 124 -3.12 -1.39 8.91
C GLY A 124 -2.28 -0.61 7.90
N ARG A 125 -0.97 -0.69 8.04
CA ARG A 125 -0.03 0.01 7.15
C ARG A 125 -0.13 -0.47 5.71
N ALA A 126 -0.33 -1.78 5.49
CA ALA A 126 -0.54 -2.34 4.16
C ALA A 126 -1.87 -1.88 3.53
N GLY A 127 -2.94 -1.71 4.33
CA GLY A 127 -4.21 -1.14 3.89
C GLY A 127 -4.06 0.32 3.46
N PHE A 128 -3.43 1.15 4.30
CA PHE A 128 -3.10 2.54 3.95
C PHE A 128 -2.24 2.65 2.69
N ARG A 129 -1.25 1.76 2.55
CA ARG A 129 -0.40 1.70 1.35
C ARG A 129 -1.18 1.33 0.09
N ALA A 130 -2.18 0.46 0.19
CA ALA A 130 -3.06 0.10 -0.93
C ALA A 130 -3.96 1.27 -1.34
N LEU A 131 -4.54 1.98 -0.36
CA LEU A 131 -5.31 3.21 -0.62
C LEU A 131 -4.45 4.28 -1.29
N GLN A 132 -3.18 4.42 -0.87
CA GLN A 132 -2.22 5.28 -1.55
C GLN A 132 -1.98 4.84 -3.00
N GLU A 133 -1.93 3.54 -3.30
CA GLU A 133 -1.80 3.08 -4.69
C GLU A 133 -3.02 3.51 -5.52
N ILE A 134 -4.24 3.33 -5.01
CA ILE A 134 -5.46 3.77 -5.70
C ILE A 134 -5.42 5.27 -5.99
N LEU A 135 -5.10 6.09 -4.98
CA LEU A 135 -5.03 7.54 -5.14
C LEU A 135 -3.92 7.97 -6.10
N THR A 136 -2.77 7.30 -6.04
CA THR A 136 -1.70 7.52 -7.02
C THR A 136 -2.19 7.17 -8.42
N LEU A 137 -2.92 6.08 -8.61
CA LEU A 137 -3.41 5.68 -9.94
C LEU A 137 -4.54 6.59 -10.46
N SER A 138 -5.34 7.19 -9.59
CA SER A 138 -6.40 8.12 -9.98
C SER A 138 -5.90 9.54 -10.27
N GLU A 139 -4.90 10.02 -9.53
CA GLU A 139 -4.41 11.40 -9.62
C GLU A 139 -3.19 11.56 -10.55
N ASN A 140 -2.51 10.46 -10.90
CA ASN A 140 -1.23 10.56 -11.60
C ASN A 140 -1.41 10.95 -13.08
N VAL A 141 -1.18 12.23 -13.34
CA VAL A 141 -1.19 12.86 -14.67
C VAL A 141 -0.08 12.31 -15.58
N ASP A 142 1.00 11.75 -15.01
CA ASP A 142 2.17 11.30 -15.78
C ASP A 142 1.91 10.02 -16.58
N ILE A 143 0.84 9.28 -16.29
CA ILE A 143 0.50 8.03 -16.99
C ILE A 143 -0.72 8.29 -17.89
N SER A 144 -0.46 8.73 -19.11
CA SER A 144 -1.49 8.87 -20.14
C SER A 144 -2.12 7.52 -20.48
N GLY A 145 -3.42 7.51 -20.73
CA GLY A 145 -4.15 6.30 -21.10
C GLY A 145 -4.52 5.38 -19.93
N LEU A 146 -4.24 5.78 -18.68
CA LEU A 146 -4.70 5.05 -17.49
C LEU A 146 -6.00 5.67 -16.96
N SER A 147 -6.96 4.83 -16.60
CA SER A 147 -8.19 5.25 -15.93
C SER A 147 -8.49 4.30 -14.77
N LEU A 148 -9.05 4.81 -13.69
CA LEU A 148 -9.44 4.01 -12.53
C LEU A 148 -10.93 4.18 -12.25
N LEU A 149 -11.62 3.05 -12.06
CA LEU A 149 -13.04 2.99 -11.72
C LEU A 149 -13.23 2.10 -10.49
N ILE A 150 -13.97 2.59 -9.50
CA ILE A 150 -14.47 1.77 -8.41
C ILE A 150 -15.86 1.26 -8.82
N ALA A 151 -16.05 -0.06 -8.81
CA ALA A 151 -17.26 -0.68 -9.38
C ALA A 151 -17.94 -1.64 -8.41
N GLY A 152 -19.27 -1.53 -8.32
CA GLY A 152 -20.10 -2.36 -7.44
C GLY A 152 -20.38 -1.70 -6.09
N GLU A 153 -21.54 -2.02 -5.52
CA GLU A 153 -21.97 -1.50 -4.22
C GLU A 153 -21.34 -2.29 -3.07
N ALA A 154 -21.26 -1.67 -1.89
CA ALA A 154 -20.92 -2.40 -0.67
C ALA A 154 -22.00 -3.45 -0.40
N ASP A 155 -21.59 -4.70 -0.20
CA ASP A 155 -22.53 -5.80 0.05
C ASP A 155 -22.96 -5.76 1.53
N PRO A 156 -24.24 -5.49 1.86
CA PRO A 156 -24.71 -5.41 3.24
C PRO A 156 -24.52 -6.71 4.02
N VAL A 157 -24.36 -7.86 3.33
CA VAL A 157 -24.05 -9.14 3.98
C VAL A 157 -22.62 -9.17 4.50
N LEU A 158 -21.68 -8.50 3.83
CA LEU A 158 -20.30 -8.39 4.30
C LEU A 158 -20.20 -7.46 5.51
N ASP A 159 -20.97 -6.37 5.52
CA ASP A 159 -21.11 -5.47 6.67
C ASP A 159 -21.64 -6.23 7.88
N ALA A 160 -22.80 -6.89 7.74
CA ALA A 160 -23.40 -7.67 8.81
C ALA A 160 -22.45 -8.77 9.34
N LYS A 161 -21.67 -9.41 8.45
CA LYS A 161 -20.68 -10.41 8.85
C LYS A 161 -19.51 -9.81 9.63
N SER A 162 -19.05 -8.62 9.24
CA SER A 162 -17.99 -7.91 9.95
C SER A 162 -18.45 -7.50 11.35
N GLU A 163 -19.69 -7.04 11.48
CA GLU A 163 -20.34 -6.72 12.76
C GLU A 163 -20.49 -7.96 13.63
N LEU A 164 -21.01 -9.07 13.09
CA LEU A 164 -21.14 -10.34 13.81
C LEU A 164 -19.79 -10.88 14.27
N LYS A 165 -18.73 -10.71 13.49
CA LYS A 165 -17.36 -11.07 13.87
C LYS A 165 -16.85 -10.16 15.00
N SER A 166 -17.18 -8.87 14.98
CA SER A 166 -16.86 -7.93 16.06
C SER A 166 -17.60 -8.30 17.35
N ILE A 167 -18.90 -8.60 17.25
CA ILE A 167 -19.73 -9.07 18.36
C ILE A 167 -19.19 -10.39 18.92
N SER A 168 -18.89 -11.36 18.07
CA SER A 168 -18.32 -12.65 18.48
C SER A 168 -16.99 -12.48 19.21
N LYS A 169 -16.09 -11.61 18.72
CA LYS A 169 -14.85 -11.26 19.44
C LYS A 169 -15.12 -10.56 20.77
N GLY A 170 -16.11 -9.68 20.83
CA GLY A 170 -16.54 -9.02 22.05
C GLY A 170 -17.06 -10.03 23.08
N ILE A 171 -17.87 -11.00 22.65
CA ILE A 171 -18.36 -12.10 23.48
C ILE A 171 -17.20 -12.98 23.95
N GLU A 172 -16.25 -13.34 23.07
CA GLU A 172 -15.05 -14.08 23.46
C GLU A 172 -14.18 -13.32 24.47
N ALA A 173 -14.02 -12.00 24.30
CA ALA A 173 -13.29 -11.16 25.25
C ALA A 173 -13.98 -11.10 26.62
N LEU A 174 -15.32 -11.04 26.64
CA LEU A 174 -16.12 -11.10 27.87
C LEU A 174 -16.06 -12.49 28.52
N ASN A 175 -16.08 -13.56 27.72
CA ASN A 175 -16.12 -14.94 28.19
C ASN A 175 -14.74 -15.48 28.62
N ASN A 176 -13.64 -14.89 28.14
CA ASN A 176 -12.28 -15.22 28.59
C ASN A 176 -12.00 -14.85 30.06
N ASN A 177 -12.92 -14.16 30.75
CA ASN A 177 -12.93 -14.04 32.21
C ASN A 177 -13.46 -15.31 32.94
N SER A 178 -13.99 -16.27 32.20
CA SER A 178 -14.60 -17.51 32.69
C SER A 178 -14.04 -18.72 31.93
N ARG A 179 -12.94 -19.29 32.45
CA ARG A 179 -12.34 -20.62 32.15
C ARG A 179 -12.80 -21.35 30.86
N GLY A 180 -11.89 -21.47 29.89
CA GLY A 180 -11.91 -22.54 28.89
C GLY A 180 -11.65 -22.06 27.47
N HIS A 181 -10.40 -22.13 27.01
CA HIS A 181 -10.02 -21.81 25.64
C HIS A 181 -10.61 -22.82 24.64
N HIS A 182 -11.58 -22.38 23.84
CA HIS A 182 -11.86 -22.96 22.53
C HIS A 182 -11.63 -21.86 21.48
N SER A 183 -10.49 -21.92 20.80
CA SER A 183 -10.20 -21.06 19.66
C SER A 183 -11.00 -21.57 18.47
N TYR A 184 -12.15 -20.96 18.19
CA TYR A 184 -12.80 -21.13 16.90
C TYR A 184 -11.95 -20.39 15.85
N LYS A 185 -11.20 -21.16 15.05
CA LYS A 185 -10.53 -20.61 13.86
C LYS A 185 -11.62 -20.14 12.89
N VAL A 186 -11.91 -18.84 12.89
CA VAL A 186 -12.70 -18.21 11.83
C VAL A 186 -11.83 -18.24 10.57
N TYR A 187 -12.08 -19.20 9.69
CA TYR A 187 -11.42 -19.32 8.39
C TYR A 187 -11.66 -18.05 7.57
N LYS A 188 -10.66 -17.62 6.77
CA LYS A 188 -10.83 -16.54 5.79
C LYS A 188 -12.05 -16.90 4.95
N SER A 189 -13.05 -16.04 4.99
CA SER A 189 -14.33 -16.24 4.33
C SER A 189 -14.11 -16.20 2.82
N SER A 190 -14.26 -17.34 2.14
CA SER A 190 -14.30 -17.47 0.67
C SER A 190 -15.33 -16.56 -0.02
N SER A 191 -16.23 -15.96 0.77
CA SER A 191 -17.25 -15.02 0.31
C SER A 191 -16.65 -13.73 -0.27
N GLY A 192 -15.56 -13.21 0.28
CA GLY A 192 -15.00 -11.91 -0.17
C GLY A 192 -14.45 -12.02 -1.59
N ASP A 193 -13.54 -12.97 -1.81
CA ASP A 193 -12.95 -13.23 -3.12
C ASP A 193 -14.03 -13.56 -4.19
N MET A 194 -15.10 -14.26 -3.82
CA MET A 194 -16.25 -14.52 -4.71
C MET A 194 -17.01 -13.25 -5.09
N THR A 195 -17.33 -12.38 -4.12
CA THR A 195 -18.05 -11.14 -4.39
C THR A 195 -17.20 -10.20 -5.26
N ILE A 196 -15.88 -10.11 -5.02
CA ILE A 196 -14.93 -9.37 -5.87
C ILE A 196 -15.03 -9.82 -7.34
N ARG A 197 -14.96 -11.14 -7.59
CA ARG A 197 -15.09 -11.69 -8.95
C ARG A 197 -16.46 -11.42 -9.57
N SER A 198 -17.53 -11.56 -8.78
CA SER A 198 -18.90 -11.32 -9.22
C SER A 198 -19.13 -9.85 -9.64
N GLN A 199 -18.66 -8.90 -8.83
CA GLN A 199 -18.75 -7.47 -9.14
C GLN A 199 -17.99 -7.12 -10.42
N PHE A 200 -16.77 -7.63 -10.58
CA PHE A 200 -16.00 -7.43 -11.81
C PHE A 200 -16.72 -8.01 -13.03
N LYS A 201 -17.24 -9.24 -12.92
CA LYS A 201 -17.99 -9.89 -14.01
C LYS A 201 -19.27 -9.13 -14.39
N ASN A 202 -20.00 -8.62 -13.41
CA ASN A 202 -21.21 -7.84 -13.64
C ASN A 202 -20.89 -6.53 -14.36
N MET A 203 -19.80 -5.86 -13.99
CA MET A 203 -19.36 -4.66 -14.68
C MET A 203 -18.95 -4.95 -16.13
N LEU A 204 -18.18 -6.01 -16.39
CA LEU A 204 -17.83 -6.41 -17.76
C LEU A 204 -19.05 -6.67 -18.65
N ARG A 205 -20.12 -7.26 -18.08
CA ARG A 205 -21.40 -7.46 -18.79
C ARG A 205 -22.10 -6.15 -19.15
N GLN A 206 -21.98 -5.12 -18.32
CA GLN A 206 -22.57 -3.80 -18.58
C GLN A 206 -21.81 -3.04 -19.66
N LEU A 207 -20.49 -3.19 -19.73
CA LEU A 207 -19.65 -2.58 -20.78
C LEU A 207 -19.68 -3.32 -22.12
N ASP A 208 -20.27 -4.53 -22.18
CA ASP A 208 -20.22 -5.44 -23.32
C ASP A 208 -18.77 -5.70 -23.83
N PHE A 209 -17.81 -5.70 -22.89
CA PHE A 209 -16.39 -5.75 -23.18
C PHE A 209 -15.83 -7.17 -22.96
N HIS A 210 -15.55 -7.88 -24.05
CA HIS A 210 -15.23 -9.32 -24.01
C HIS A 210 -13.76 -9.68 -24.28
N LYS A 211 -13.00 -8.79 -24.92
CA LYS A 211 -11.58 -9.02 -25.28
C LYS A 211 -10.71 -8.01 -24.57
N GLY A 212 -9.55 -8.43 -24.06
CA GLY A 212 -8.68 -7.53 -23.29
C GLY A 212 -9.13 -7.29 -21.84
N ALA A 213 -10.18 -7.97 -21.37
CA ALA A 213 -10.58 -7.96 -19.96
C ALA A 213 -9.83 -9.03 -19.18
N TYR A 214 -9.16 -8.66 -18.09
CA TYR A 214 -8.41 -9.57 -17.25
C TYR A 214 -8.68 -9.37 -15.77
N PHE A 215 -8.71 -10.46 -15.00
CA PHE A 215 -8.81 -10.42 -13.54
C PHE A 215 -7.45 -10.70 -12.91
N ILE A 216 -6.84 -9.71 -12.25
CA ILE A 216 -5.51 -9.84 -11.67
C ILE A 216 -5.62 -10.27 -10.21
N THR A 217 -4.91 -11.34 -9.84
CA THR A 217 -4.83 -11.82 -8.47
C THR A 217 -3.46 -12.41 -8.15
N ALA A 218 -3.04 -12.28 -6.89
CA ALA A 218 -1.84 -12.95 -6.35
C ALA A 218 -2.16 -14.31 -5.69
N ASP A 219 -3.43 -14.74 -5.67
CA ASP A 219 -3.84 -16.04 -5.13
C ASP A 219 -4.12 -17.03 -6.27
N LYS A 220 -3.41 -18.16 -6.26
CA LYS A 220 -3.57 -19.25 -7.24
C LYS A 220 -4.99 -19.82 -7.25
N THR A 221 -5.60 -19.93 -6.06
CA THR A 221 -6.95 -20.49 -5.91
C THR A 221 -7.98 -19.53 -6.50
N ASN A 222 -7.82 -18.22 -6.23
CA ASN A 222 -8.69 -17.19 -6.78
C ASN A 222 -8.56 -17.12 -8.32
N ALA A 223 -7.34 -17.26 -8.86
CA ALA A 223 -7.11 -17.33 -10.29
C ALA A 223 -7.81 -18.53 -10.94
N ALA A 224 -7.73 -19.72 -10.32
CA ALA A 224 -8.38 -20.92 -10.83
C ALA A 224 -9.92 -20.81 -10.82
N LEU A 225 -10.49 -20.24 -9.75
CA LEU A 225 -11.94 -20.01 -9.65
C LEU A 225 -12.41 -18.96 -10.67
N ALA A 226 -11.67 -17.87 -10.86
CA ALA A 226 -11.96 -16.87 -11.89
C ALA A 226 -12.01 -17.49 -13.29
N LEU A 227 -11.07 -18.39 -13.61
CA LEU A 227 -11.09 -19.13 -14.87
C LEU A 227 -12.35 -20.01 -15.01
N ALA A 228 -12.70 -20.75 -13.96
CA ALA A 228 -13.88 -21.61 -13.95
C ALA A 228 -15.20 -20.81 -14.08
N GLU A 229 -15.22 -19.57 -13.59
CA GLU A 229 -16.35 -18.64 -13.71
C GLU A 229 -16.42 -17.93 -15.07
N GLY A 230 -15.46 -18.16 -15.96
CA GLY A 230 -15.41 -17.59 -17.31
C GLY A 230 -14.67 -16.25 -17.44
N LEU A 231 -13.93 -15.83 -16.41
CA LEU A 231 -13.02 -14.68 -16.49
C LEU A 231 -11.66 -15.09 -17.07
N GLN A 232 -10.87 -14.12 -17.51
CA GLN A 232 -9.49 -14.31 -17.94
C GLN A 232 -8.51 -13.91 -16.83
N PRO A 233 -8.07 -14.83 -15.95
CA PRO A 233 -7.20 -14.45 -14.85
C PRO A 233 -5.77 -14.15 -15.33
N ILE A 234 -5.12 -13.27 -14.59
CA ILE A 234 -3.68 -13.05 -14.58
C ILE A 234 -3.20 -13.31 -13.16
N PHE A 235 -2.50 -14.44 -12.98
CA PHE A 235 -1.88 -14.77 -11.72
C PHE A 235 -0.54 -14.04 -11.58
N VAL A 236 -0.37 -13.27 -10.51
CA VAL A 236 0.89 -12.59 -10.19
C VAL A 236 1.74 -13.55 -9.36
N GLY A 237 2.80 -14.08 -9.97
CA GLY A 237 3.72 -15.00 -9.29
C GLY A 237 4.54 -14.33 -8.20
N SER A 238 4.80 -15.04 -7.11
CA SER A 238 5.73 -14.54 -6.08
C SER A 238 7.13 -14.32 -6.68
N PRO A 239 7.83 -13.23 -6.33
CA PRO A 239 9.17 -12.96 -6.84
C PRO A 239 10.17 -14.05 -6.46
N GLU A 240 11.26 -14.15 -7.23
CA GLU A 240 12.43 -14.92 -6.82
C GLU A 240 13.29 -14.10 -5.89
N TYR A 241 13.32 -14.52 -4.63
CA TYR A 241 14.16 -13.89 -3.62
C TYR A 241 15.47 -14.64 -3.49
N PRO A 242 16.62 -13.94 -3.50
CA PRO A 242 17.86 -14.53 -3.04
C PRO A 242 17.69 -15.02 -1.59
N ARG A 243 18.41 -16.07 -1.22
CA ARG A 243 18.32 -16.61 0.15
C ARG A 243 18.73 -15.52 1.15
N LEU A 244 18.07 -15.48 2.31
CA LEU A 244 18.13 -14.38 3.31
C LEU A 244 19.53 -14.03 3.88
N ASN A 245 20.60 -14.65 3.40
CA ASN A 245 21.98 -14.47 3.83
C ASN A 245 22.97 -14.21 2.67
N GLN A 246 22.48 -14.04 1.43
CA GLN A 246 23.31 -13.60 0.32
C GLN A 246 23.34 -12.08 0.26
N GLU A 247 24.53 -11.51 -0.01
CA GLU A 247 24.63 -10.09 -0.34
C GLU A 247 23.86 -9.85 -1.64
N ILE A 248 22.86 -8.97 -1.60
CA ILE A 248 22.11 -8.56 -2.78
C ILE A 248 22.97 -7.51 -3.49
N CYS A 249 23.69 -7.91 -4.54
CA CYS A 249 24.30 -6.96 -5.46
C CYS A 249 23.21 -6.26 -6.26
N LEU A 250 23.10 -4.95 -6.07
CA LEU A 250 22.10 -4.09 -6.71
C LEU A 250 22.51 -3.67 -8.15
N GLU A 251 23.68 -4.10 -8.62
CA GLU A 251 24.28 -3.65 -9.88
C GLU A 251 23.88 -4.49 -11.11
N GLU A 252 23.28 -5.67 -10.93
CA GLU A 252 23.04 -6.65 -12.01
C GLU A 252 21.59 -7.10 -12.16
N GLN A 253 20.63 -6.46 -11.52
CA GLN A 253 19.25 -6.94 -11.56
C GLN A 253 18.40 -6.17 -12.60
N SER A 254 17.31 -6.80 -13.00
CA SER A 254 16.49 -6.54 -14.20
C SER A 254 16.31 -5.08 -14.67
N PRO A 255 16.08 -4.81 -15.98
CA PRO A 255 15.88 -3.45 -16.54
C PRO A 255 14.72 -2.63 -15.93
N ILE A 256 13.86 -3.25 -15.11
CA ILE A 256 12.79 -2.62 -14.31
C ILE A 256 13.35 -1.77 -13.12
N GLN A 257 14.67 -1.81 -12.87
CA GLN A 257 15.31 -1.43 -11.60
C GLN A 257 15.78 0.03 -11.41
N GLN A 258 14.97 1.01 -11.77
CA GLN A 258 15.17 2.34 -11.15
C GLN A 258 14.37 2.43 -9.86
N PHE A 259 15.02 2.24 -8.72
CA PHE A 259 14.41 2.46 -7.40
C PHE A 259 15.16 3.53 -6.61
N SER A 260 14.42 4.44 -6.00
CA SER A 260 15.02 5.44 -5.12
C SER A 260 15.21 4.87 -3.71
N LEU A 261 16.31 5.26 -3.06
CA LEU A 261 16.54 4.89 -1.65
C LEU A 261 15.36 5.34 -0.77
N GLY A 262 14.77 6.51 -1.05
CA GLY A 262 13.58 6.99 -0.34
C GLY A 262 12.39 6.03 -0.44
N LYS A 263 12.11 5.48 -1.64
CA LYS A 263 11.07 4.48 -1.83
C LYS A 263 11.35 3.22 -1.03
N LEU A 264 12.60 2.73 -1.02
CA LEU A 264 12.99 1.56 -0.23
C LEU A 264 12.77 1.80 1.27
N LEU A 265 13.21 2.95 1.79
CA LEU A 265 13.02 3.29 3.20
C LEU A 265 11.53 3.36 3.57
N TYR A 266 10.71 3.95 2.70
CA TYR A 266 9.27 4.01 2.89
C TYR A 266 8.62 2.63 2.92
N GLU A 267 8.93 1.76 1.96
CA GLU A 267 8.33 0.41 1.89
C GLU A 267 8.78 -0.50 3.05
N LEU A 268 10.00 -0.28 3.57
CA LEU A 268 10.45 -0.91 4.82
C LEU A 268 9.65 -0.39 6.02
N ALA A 269 9.32 0.90 6.06
CA ALA A 269 8.45 1.48 7.08
C ALA A 269 7.03 0.88 7.03
N VAL A 270 6.47 0.67 5.83
CA VAL A 270 5.19 -0.04 5.66
C VAL A 270 5.28 -1.46 6.24
N ALA A 271 6.35 -2.21 5.92
CA ALA A 271 6.50 -3.59 6.36
C ALA A 271 6.76 -3.74 7.87
N PHE A 272 7.63 -2.90 8.44
CA PHE A 272 8.12 -3.07 9.81
C PHE A 272 7.54 -2.06 10.80
N GLY A 273 6.98 -0.95 10.33
CA GLY A 273 6.60 0.20 11.15
C GLY A 273 7.85 0.98 11.49
N ASP A 274 8.25 0.94 12.75
CA ASP A 274 9.44 1.63 13.20
C ASP A 274 10.67 0.75 12.99
N PHE A 275 11.67 1.27 12.29
CA PHE A 275 12.91 0.55 12.05
C PHE A 275 14.14 1.44 12.25
N ARG A 276 15.25 0.79 12.62
CA ARG A 276 16.53 1.47 12.85
C ARG A 276 17.48 1.16 11.70
N ILE A 277 18.07 2.23 11.17
CA ILE A 277 19.16 2.13 10.21
C ILE A 277 20.47 2.24 10.99
N THR A 278 21.43 1.39 10.67
CA THR A 278 22.75 1.41 11.29
C THR A 278 23.82 1.26 10.21
N THR A 279 24.87 2.07 10.32
CA THR A 279 26.02 2.01 9.41
C THR A 279 26.80 0.70 9.59
N LYS A 280 27.60 0.29 8.58
CA LYS A 280 28.32 -1.00 8.63
C LYS A 280 29.28 -1.09 9.82
N ASP A 281 29.91 0.02 10.17
CA ASP A 281 30.81 0.23 11.30
C ASP A 281 30.09 0.45 12.64
N LYS A 282 28.74 0.49 12.64
CA LYS A 282 27.89 0.77 13.82
C LYS A 282 28.17 2.08 14.54
N SER A 283 28.95 2.97 13.92
CA SER A 283 29.27 4.30 14.48
C SER A 283 28.05 5.20 14.55
N PHE A 284 27.05 4.95 13.69
CA PHE A 284 25.85 5.76 13.59
C PHE A 284 24.59 4.92 13.41
N SER A 285 23.54 5.30 14.13
CA SER A 285 22.21 4.72 13.97
C SER A 285 21.12 5.76 14.22
N PHE A 286 20.06 5.70 13.41
CA PHE A 286 18.86 6.53 13.57
C PHE A 286 17.60 5.69 13.38
N ALA A 287 16.54 6.07 14.07
CA ALA A 287 15.22 5.45 13.91
C ALA A 287 14.35 6.25 12.92
N LEU A 288 13.61 5.51 12.10
CA LEU A 288 12.54 6.04 11.27
C LEU A 288 11.21 5.48 11.76
N GLU A 289 10.22 6.36 11.87
CA GLU A 289 8.87 6.04 12.31
C GLU A 289 7.90 6.26 11.14
N ALA A 290 7.00 5.29 10.95
CA ALA A 290 6.04 5.27 9.85
C ALA A 290 4.67 5.87 10.22
N ASP A 291 4.33 5.88 11.51
CA ASP A 291 2.99 6.22 11.99
C ASP A 291 3.02 6.79 13.42
N LYS A 292 2.07 7.67 13.71
CA LYS A 292 1.75 8.11 15.07
C LYS A 292 0.23 8.07 15.26
N LYS A 293 -0.19 7.75 16.49
CA LYS A 293 -1.61 7.72 16.86
C LYS A 293 -2.30 9.03 16.46
N GLY A 294 -3.38 8.92 15.68
CA GLY A 294 -4.21 10.05 15.25
C GLY A 294 -3.74 10.76 13.98
N GLU A 295 -2.75 10.24 13.26
CA GLU A 295 -2.33 10.82 11.98
C GLU A 295 -3.34 10.61 10.85
N SER A 296 -3.41 11.57 9.94
CA SER A 296 -4.25 11.55 8.75
C SER A 296 -3.59 10.81 7.58
N LEU A 297 -4.39 10.47 6.57
CA LEU A 297 -3.94 9.86 5.31
C LEU A 297 -2.90 10.73 4.57
N HIS A 298 -2.88 12.05 4.80
CA HIS A 298 -1.99 12.99 4.12
C HIS A 298 -0.50 12.63 4.26
N ASN A 299 -0.07 12.18 5.45
CA ASN A 299 1.33 11.78 5.65
C ASN A 299 1.71 10.56 4.81
N TRP A 300 0.76 9.64 4.63
CA TRP A 300 0.93 8.44 3.82
C TRP A 300 1.02 8.79 2.34
N LEU A 301 0.14 9.67 1.85
CA LEU A 301 0.13 10.13 0.45
C LEU A 301 1.49 10.70 0.02
N HIS A 302 2.07 11.57 0.84
CA HIS A 302 3.36 12.20 0.58
C HIS A 302 4.57 11.38 1.03
N LYS A 303 4.37 10.10 1.44
CA LYS A 303 5.44 9.19 1.87
C LYS A 303 6.33 9.79 2.97
N LYS A 304 5.74 10.59 3.86
CA LYS A 304 6.45 11.30 4.93
C LYS A 304 6.88 10.30 5.99
N LEU A 305 8.19 10.16 6.19
CA LEU A 305 8.78 9.40 7.30
C LEU A 305 9.24 10.36 8.38
N ARG A 306 9.02 9.98 9.64
CA ARG A 306 9.44 10.78 10.78
C ARG A 306 10.81 10.32 11.26
N ILE A 307 11.65 11.28 11.60
CA ILE A 307 12.93 11.08 12.27
C ILE A 307 12.95 11.93 13.53
N HIS A 308 13.46 11.40 14.63
CA HIS A 308 13.59 12.17 15.86
C HIS A 308 14.64 13.27 15.71
N ASN A 309 14.39 14.46 16.25
CA ASN A 309 15.27 15.63 16.10
C ASN A 309 16.73 15.34 16.52
N SER A 310 16.92 14.57 17.59
CA SER A 310 18.25 14.19 18.05
C SER A 310 19.00 13.31 17.04
N ASP A 311 18.30 12.48 16.28
CA ASP A 311 18.89 11.62 15.26
C ASP A 311 19.10 12.37 13.94
N LEU A 312 18.20 13.29 13.59
CA LEU A 312 18.38 14.22 12.47
C LEU A 312 19.64 15.07 12.65
N ASN A 313 19.83 15.65 13.84
CA ASN A 313 21.00 16.47 14.14
C ASN A 313 22.31 15.67 13.99
N LYS A 314 22.33 14.41 14.43
CA LYS A 314 23.49 13.53 14.21
C LYS A 314 23.73 13.27 12.73
N LEU A 315 22.66 13.02 11.95
CA LEU A 315 22.75 12.75 10.51
C LEU A 315 23.33 13.95 9.76
N VAL A 316 22.83 15.16 10.04
CA VAL A 316 23.30 16.42 9.45
C VAL A 316 24.77 16.67 9.83
N ASN A 317 25.14 16.46 11.09
CA ASN A 317 26.51 16.70 11.56
C ASN A 317 27.55 15.74 10.97
N GLN A 318 27.14 14.51 10.62
CA GLN A 318 28.03 13.51 10.04
C GLN A 318 28.08 13.54 8.51
N TYR A 319 27.15 14.24 7.85
CA TYR A 319 27.12 14.33 6.41
C TYR A 319 28.34 15.11 5.88
N ARG A 320 29.14 14.45 5.05
CA ARG A 320 30.31 15.04 4.36
C ARG A 320 30.15 15.04 2.84
N GLY A 321 28.91 14.95 2.34
CA GLY A 321 28.65 14.91 0.90
C GLY A 321 28.86 16.27 0.22
N ARG A 322 28.65 16.29 -1.10
CA ARG A 322 28.91 17.46 -1.95
C ARG A 322 28.02 18.66 -1.66
N PHE A 323 26.86 18.45 -1.04
CA PHE A 323 25.87 19.48 -0.77
C PHE A 323 25.94 19.91 0.69
N ASP A 324 26.15 21.19 0.97
CA ASP A 324 26.21 21.67 2.35
C ASP A 324 24.82 21.60 3.00
N LEU A 325 24.56 20.52 3.74
CA LEU A 325 23.29 20.33 4.44
C LEU A 325 23.04 21.42 5.49
N LYS A 326 24.08 22.10 6.00
CA LYS A 326 23.87 23.21 6.93
C LYS A 326 23.25 24.41 6.21
N LYS A 327 23.68 24.69 4.97
CA LYS A 327 23.03 25.69 4.10
C LYS A 327 21.61 25.28 3.73
N ALA A 328 21.38 24.01 3.45
CA ALA A 328 20.05 23.49 3.15
C ALA A 328 19.09 23.65 4.35
N VAL A 329 19.55 23.30 5.56
CA VAL A 329 18.78 23.46 6.79
C VAL A 329 18.56 24.93 7.11
N SER A 330 19.57 25.80 6.95
CA SER A 330 19.38 27.24 7.18
C SER A 330 18.41 27.86 6.18
N LEU A 331 18.44 27.41 4.92
CA LEU A 331 17.53 27.85 3.87
C LEU A 331 16.11 27.30 4.09
N TYR A 332 15.98 26.06 4.55
CA TYR A 332 14.68 25.52 4.94
C TYR A 332 14.11 26.25 6.15
N GLN A 333 14.95 26.58 7.15
CA GLN A 333 14.59 27.35 8.33
C GLN A 333 14.28 28.81 8.02
N SER A 334 14.94 29.43 7.03
CA SER A 334 14.56 30.76 6.55
C SER A 334 13.23 30.67 5.82
N LEU A 335 13.05 29.71 4.91
CA LEU A 335 11.79 29.48 4.23
C LEU A 335 10.65 29.20 5.21
N THR A 336 10.84 28.39 6.26
CA THR A 336 9.79 28.14 7.28
C THR A 336 9.55 29.33 8.22
N LYS A 337 10.45 30.33 8.25
CA LYS A 337 10.20 31.61 8.91
C LYS A 337 9.50 32.61 7.99
N ASP A 338 9.79 32.53 6.69
CA ASP A 338 9.17 33.34 5.64
C ASP A 338 7.76 32.83 5.31
N PHE A 339 7.53 31.52 5.44
CA PHE A 339 6.21 30.92 5.63
C PHE A 339 5.79 31.14 7.08
N GLU A 340 5.39 32.38 7.40
CA GLU A 340 4.54 32.62 8.57
C GLU A 340 3.38 31.62 8.56
N THR A 341 2.96 31.23 9.76
CA THR A 341 1.74 30.45 9.99
C THR A 341 0.59 31.07 9.22
N VAL A 342 0.31 30.56 8.02
CA VAL A 342 -0.99 30.75 7.37
C VAL A 342 -1.96 30.12 8.35
N ASP A 343 -2.64 30.96 9.11
CA ASP A 343 -3.72 30.54 9.98
C ASP A 343 -4.88 30.23 9.04
N TRP A 344 -4.87 29.02 8.48
CA TRP A 344 -5.88 28.56 7.53
C TRP A 344 -7.29 28.73 8.09
N LEU A 345 -7.44 28.76 9.42
CA LEU A 345 -8.70 29.08 10.09
C LEU A 345 -9.12 30.53 9.86
N ALA A 346 -8.19 31.50 9.95
CA ALA A 346 -8.47 32.92 9.71
C ALA A 346 -8.85 33.20 8.25
N GLU A 347 -8.12 32.61 7.29
CA GLU A 347 -8.45 32.71 5.86
C GLU A 347 -9.77 32.00 5.51
N LEU A 348 -10.08 30.86 6.14
CA LEU A 348 -11.37 30.19 5.95
C LEU A 348 -12.53 30.98 6.56
N THR A 349 -12.37 31.63 7.72
CA THR A 349 -13.40 32.54 8.26
C THR A 349 -13.61 33.76 7.38
N HIS A 350 -12.54 34.34 6.83
CA HIS A 350 -12.65 35.52 5.97
C HIS A 350 -13.29 35.19 4.61
N ALA A 351 -12.98 34.01 4.05
CA ALA A 351 -13.60 33.52 2.83
C ALA A 351 -15.09 33.13 3.03
N PHE A 352 -15.44 32.58 4.20
CA PHE A 352 -16.84 32.32 4.55
C PHE A 352 -17.64 33.59 4.84
N GLU A 353 -17.03 34.62 5.41
CA GLU A 353 -17.69 35.91 5.67
C GLU A 353 -17.93 36.69 4.36
N GLU A 354 -16.98 36.67 3.40
CA GLU A 354 -17.18 37.27 2.07
C GLU A 354 -18.26 36.52 1.25
N GLU A 355 -18.27 35.18 1.24
CA GLU A 355 -19.32 34.43 0.53
C GLU A 355 -20.72 34.60 1.16
N VAL A 356 -20.80 34.81 2.47
CA VAL A 356 -22.08 35.04 3.17
C VAL A 356 -22.58 36.48 2.95
N GLU A 357 -21.71 37.48 2.90
CA GLU A 357 -22.10 38.87 2.56
C GLU A 357 -22.56 38.99 1.10
N ASP A 358 -21.91 38.30 0.16
CA ASP A 358 -22.34 38.28 -1.24
C ASP A 358 -23.70 37.56 -1.40
N PHE A 359 -23.96 36.49 -0.64
CA PHE A 359 -25.24 35.77 -0.67
C PHE A 359 -26.40 36.58 -0.05
N ILE A 360 -26.12 37.37 1.01
CA ILE A 360 -27.12 38.25 1.64
C ILE A 360 -27.46 39.45 0.74
N ASN A 361 -26.47 39.99 0.03
CA ASN A 361 -26.68 41.11 -0.90
C ASN A 361 -27.43 40.71 -2.18
N GLU A 362 -27.36 39.44 -2.60
CA GLU A 362 -28.17 38.92 -3.72
C GLU A 362 -29.64 38.65 -3.33
N GLU A 363 -29.94 38.27 -2.08
CA GLU A 363 -31.33 38.08 -1.61
C GLU A 363 -32.10 39.40 -1.37
N GLU A 364 -31.42 40.52 -1.09
CA GLU A 364 -32.08 41.84 -0.97
C GLU A 364 -32.41 42.50 -2.34
N MET A 365 -31.96 41.91 -3.46
CA MET A 365 -32.24 42.39 -4.82
C MET A 365 -33.29 41.56 -5.59
N ILE A 366 -33.97 40.59 -4.96
CA ILE A 366 -35.07 39.80 -5.57
C ILE A 366 -36.44 40.29 -5.10
#